data_AF-B9E3I5-F1
#
_entry.id   AF-B9E3I5-F1
#
_cell.length_a   1.000
_cell.length_b   1.000
_cell.length_c   1.000
_cell.angle_alpha   90.00
_cell.angle_beta   90.00
_cell.angle_gamma   90.00
#
_symmetry.space_group_name_H-M   'P 1'
#
loop_
_entity.id
_entity.type
_entity.pdbx_description
1 polymer ?
#
loop_
_entity_poly.entity_id
_entity_poly.type
_entity_poly.pdbx_seq_one_letter_code
_entity_poly.pdbx_strand_id
1 'polypeptide(L)'
;MKINENNFIDELKCRNEMALDYIYSKYLNLVYKIVLGILNDIATKEDIEECVSDIFIGVWKNISKYNPSVTSFNKWLIAVSKYKAIDYLRKFSKYQQTIELEENISMEKDSVEDKIIRNSQMTTFYEIIMNMNEVDYDLLNYVKVENYSIEDFELDEATSKRIKNNIKKKLNPNKIRKYIAVALLLISLGSFTIVNPTLATNIQNSIIQTMQMLRGDYTNYKKYTNNVNLSSYDKGVEFRVNEIVSDNNEIWISYSIISDKKIDEMVKNPNMGLIEFKINGKRLGGGYGESGEFVNNKRYDAVLELDTMRENITDTFYLDMDVKSIGELQGDWKFKIKVNKNDIQKETKSYEMNKNINLGEDTLFIKRISVSPISTSVEFKGALEKWHYFLLDDKGNEIKARGGSSDGSEGEMHFNSLINRNTKYLTFIPFEYNDNYKPDPRTYDIDKLPLELPQGNLGKLIVNNIERDNDTLKISYTAEGEIPITGSEGLCLFDEQGKLIEPENRFSTQEDPLNQYKFEMCFKGISQNKKYKIGTMGLENFYKINNAFRFTIELK
;
A
#
# COMPACT_ATOMS: atom_id res chain seq x y z
N MET A 1 27.41 -34.16 2.49
CA MET A 1 26.97 -34.16 3.91
C MET A 1 25.59 -34.83 3.98
N LYS A 2 25.32 -35.69 4.96
CA LYS A 2 24.00 -36.34 5.10
C LYS A 2 23.03 -35.35 5.77
N ILE A 3 21.88 -35.10 5.16
CA ILE A 3 20.84 -34.24 5.77
C ILE A 3 20.14 -34.99 6.89
N ASN A 4 19.95 -34.33 8.02
CA ASN A 4 19.27 -34.85 9.22
C ASN A 4 18.54 -33.71 9.96
N GLU A 5 17.92 -34.04 11.10
CA GLU A 5 17.10 -33.13 11.89
C GLU A 5 17.82 -31.87 12.38
N ASN A 6 19.15 -31.93 12.50
CA ASN A 6 19.95 -30.85 13.09
C ASN A 6 20.54 -29.89 12.05
N ASN A 7 20.53 -30.26 10.76
CA ASN A 7 21.17 -29.45 9.71
C ASN A 7 20.26 -29.09 8.53
N PHE A 8 19.08 -29.71 8.41
CA PHE A 8 18.23 -29.49 7.23
C PHE A 8 17.78 -28.04 7.06
N ILE A 9 17.65 -27.27 8.14
CA ILE A 9 17.24 -25.86 8.09
C ILE A 9 18.32 -24.98 7.46
N ASP A 10 19.57 -25.13 7.90
CA ASP A 10 20.69 -24.38 7.36
C ASP A 10 20.97 -24.78 5.91
N GLU A 11 20.85 -26.07 5.61
CA GLU A 11 21.01 -26.59 4.25
C GLU A 11 19.89 -26.12 3.30
N LEU A 12 18.65 -25.99 3.79
CA LEU A 12 17.56 -25.35 3.05
C LEU A 12 17.87 -23.87 2.77
N LYS A 13 18.41 -23.13 3.75
CA LYS A 13 18.85 -21.73 3.56
C LYS A 13 19.95 -21.62 2.50
N CYS A 14 20.86 -22.59 2.46
CA CYS A 14 21.90 -22.73 1.44
C CYS A 14 21.40 -23.25 0.09
N ARG A 15 20.08 -23.44 -0.10
CA ARG A 15 19.48 -23.96 -1.35
C ARG A 15 20.00 -25.36 -1.73
N ASN A 16 20.26 -26.21 -0.74
CA ASN A 16 20.63 -27.60 -0.97
C ASN A 16 19.38 -28.46 -1.25
N GLU A 17 19.25 -28.98 -2.46
CA GLU A 17 18.08 -29.78 -2.89
C GLU A 17 17.90 -31.06 -2.04
N MET A 18 18.97 -31.62 -1.49
CA MET A 18 18.87 -32.78 -0.59
C MET A 18 18.12 -32.43 0.70
N ALA A 19 18.15 -31.16 1.14
CA ALA A 19 17.41 -30.71 2.31
C ALA A 19 15.93 -30.50 2.01
N LEU A 20 15.60 -30.11 0.77
CA LEU A 20 14.21 -30.12 0.29
C LEU A 20 13.65 -31.53 0.20
N ASP A 21 14.43 -32.47 -0.35
CA ASP A 21 14.05 -33.89 -0.39
C ASP A 21 13.84 -34.46 1.03
N TYR A 22 14.67 -34.07 1.98
CA TYR A 22 14.54 -34.47 3.38
C TYR A 22 13.23 -33.98 4.01
N ILE A 23 12.90 -32.68 3.89
CA ILE A 23 11.63 -32.16 4.45
C ILE A 23 10.41 -32.70 3.70
N TYR A 24 10.55 -32.96 2.40
CA TYR A 24 9.49 -33.57 1.60
C TYR A 24 9.16 -34.95 2.16
N SER A 25 10.16 -35.83 2.28
CA SER A 25 9.97 -37.18 2.81
C SER A 25 9.45 -37.18 4.25
N LYS A 26 9.87 -36.22 5.08
CA LYS A 26 9.49 -36.17 6.49
C LYS A 26 8.11 -35.57 6.75
N TYR A 27 7.69 -34.57 5.96
CA TYR A 27 6.51 -33.75 6.27
C TYR A 27 5.38 -33.82 5.24
N LEU A 28 5.55 -34.56 4.13
CA LEU A 28 4.52 -34.65 3.09
C LEU A 28 3.15 -35.05 3.63
N ASN A 29 3.07 -36.14 4.41
CA ASN A 29 1.80 -36.65 4.93
C ASN A 29 1.11 -35.62 5.85
N LEU A 30 1.89 -34.92 6.68
CA LEU A 30 1.39 -33.86 7.56
C LEU A 30 0.81 -32.70 6.75
N VAL A 31 1.58 -32.18 5.80
CA VAL A 31 1.16 -31.04 4.98
C VAL A 31 -0.07 -31.40 4.15
N TYR A 32 -0.09 -32.58 3.54
CA TYR A 32 -1.22 -33.04 2.75
C TYR A 32 -2.48 -33.21 3.59
N LYS A 33 -2.39 -33.78 4.80
CA LYS A 33 -3.54 -33.92 5.72
C LYS A 33 -4.12 -32.56 6.11
N ILE A 34 -3.27 -31.55 6.33
CA ILE A 34 -3.71 -30.18 6.64
C ILE A 34 -4.46 -29.56 5.46
N VAL A 35 -3.89 -29.64 4.26
CA VAL A 35 -4.51 -29.08 3.05
C VAL A 35 -5.81 -29.80 2.73
N LEU A 36 -5.81 -31.13 2.80
CA LEU A 36 -7.00 -31.97 2.62
C LEU A 36 -8.08 -31.56 3.61
N GLY A 37 -7.78 -31.48 4.91
CA GLY A 37 -8.77 -31.11 5.93
C GLY A 37 -9.40 -29.72 5.74
N ILE A 38 -8.74 -28.81 5.01
CA ILE A 38 -9.26 -27.46 4.71
C ILE A 38 -10.00 -27.43 3.37
N LEU A 39 -9.52 -28.17 2.36
CA LEU A 39 -9.98 -28.04 0.97
C LEU A 39 -10.86 -29.20 0.46
N ASN A 40 -11.04 -30.26 1.25
CA ASN A 40 -11.66 -31.52 0.81
C ASN A 40 -13.02 -31.34 0.12
N ASP A 41 -13.83 -30.38 0.58
CA ASP A 41 -15.20 -30.24 0.12
C ASP A 41 -15.36 -29.34 -1.11
N ILE A 42 -14.30 -28.61 -1.50
CA ILE A 42 -14.40 -27.58 -2.56
C ILE A 42 -13.31 -27.67 -3.63
N ALA A 43 -12.26 -28.48 -3.43
CA ALA A 43 -11.12 -28.57 -4.33
C ALA A 43 -10.93 -29.99 -4.87
N THR A 44 -10.46 -30.11 -6.10
CA THR A 44 -10.12 -31.42 -6.68
C THR A 44 -8.87 -32.01 -6.03
N LYS A 45 -8.64 -33.32 -6.23
CA LYS A 45 -7.42 -33.97 -5.76
C LYS A 45 -6.18 -33.31 -6.36
N GLU A 46 -6.24 -32.93 -7.63
CA GLU A 46 -5.18 -32.21 -8.34
C GLU A 46 -4.90 -30.83 -7.73
N ASP A 47 -5.93 -30.10 -7.32
CA ASP A 47 -5.80 -28.80 -6.65
C ASP A 47 -5.13 -28.92 -5.27
N ILE A 48 -5.48 -29.98 -4.52
CA ILE A 48 -4.85 -30.31 -3.24
C ILE A 48 -3.37 -30.64 -3.46
N GLU A 49 -3.05 -31.47 -4.45
CA GLU A 49 -1.67 -31.80 -4.82
C GLU A 49 -0.86 -30.55 -5.22
N GLU A 50 -1.48 -29.61 -5.93
CA GLU A 50 -0.87 -28.34 -6.34
C GLU A 50 -0.64 -27.40 -5.14
N CYS A 51 -1.61 -27.28 -4.24
CA CYS A 51 -1.48 -26.50 -3.01
C CYS A 51 -0.35 -27.04 -2.11
N VAL A 52 -0.27 -28.37 -1.95
CA VAL A 52 0.82 -29.03 -1.21
C VAL A 52 2.18 -28.76 -1.88
N SER A 53 2.24 -28.83 -3.22
CA SER A 53 3.47 -28.51 -3.97
C SER A 53 3.90 -27.06 -3.74
N ASP A 54 2.96 -26.13 -3.75
CA ASP A 54 3.20 -24.70 -3.50
C ASP A 54 3.69 -24.42 -2.09
N ILE A 55 3.23 -25.17 -1.09
CA ILE A 55 3.71 -25.05 0.29
C ILE A 55 5.20 -25.39 0.36
N PHE A 56 5.63 -26.53 -0.19
CA PHE A 56 7.04 -26.91 -0.18
C PHE A 56 7.92 -25.93 -0.96
N ILE A 57 7.42 -25.37 -2.07
CA ILE A 57 8.12 -24.32 -2.83
C ILE A 57 8.17 -23.01 -2.05
N GLY A 58 7.09 -22.66 -1.36
CA GLY A 58 7.01 -21.49 -0.50
C GLY A 58 8.01 -21.57 0.66
N VAL A 59 8.09 -22.74 1.31
CA VAL A 59 9.10 -23.05 2.33
C VAL A 59 10.49 -22.95 1.74
N TRP A 60 10.76 -23.60 0.60
CA TRP A 60 12.04 -23.47 -0.09
C TRP A 60 12.40 -22.01 -0.31
N LYS A 61 11.55 -21.23 -0.99
CA LYS A 61 11.80 -19.82 -1.35
C LYS A 61 11.97 -18.91 -0.14
N ASN A 62 11.20 -19.12 0.93
CA ASN A 62 11.13 -18.20 2.07
C ASN A 62 11.74 -18.74 3.38
N ILE A 63 12.54 -19.81 3.33
CA ILE A 63 13.16 -20.40 4.54
C ILE A 63 14.03 -19.41 5.33
N SER A 64 14.54 -18.34 4.70
CA SER A 64 15.25 -17.27 5.40
C SER A 64 14.40 -16.52 6.43
N LYS A 65 13.06 -16.54 6.27
CA LYS A 65 12.11 -15.94 7.22
C LYS A 65 11.84 -16.84 8.44
N TYR A 66 12.25 -18.11 8.40
CA TYR A 66 12.08 -19.01 9.55
C TYR A 66 13.10 -18.69 10.64
N ASN A 67 12.60 -18.33 11.82
CA ASN A 67 13.41 -18.11 13.01
C ASN A 67 13.19 -19.23 14.06
N PRO A 68 14.18 -20.11 14.30
CA PRO A 68 14.06 -21.18 15.30
C PRO A 68 13.97 -20.67 16.75
N SER A 69 14.33 -19.41 17.04
CA SER A 69 14.17 -18.83 18.39
C SER A 69 12.72 -18.46 18.71
N VAL A 70 11.86 -18.31 17.69
CA VAL A 70 10.45 -17.92 17.84
C VAL A 70 9.55 -19.14 17.89
N THR A 71 9.76 -20.12 17.00
CA THR A 71 8.91 -21.31 16.93
C THR A 71 9.62 -22.51 16.30
N SER A 72 9.20 -23.73 16.67
CA SER A 72 9.71 -24.96 16.07
C SER A 72 9.31 -25.07 14.59
N PHE A 73 10.15 -25.67 13.76
CA PHE A 73 9.90 -25.82 12.32
C PHE A 73 8.57 -26.53 12.03
N ASN A 74 8.19 -27.53 12.83
CA ASN A 74 6.91 -28.24 12.68
C ASN A 74 5.72 -27.28 12.85
N LYS A 75 5.71 -26.47 13.92
CA LYS A 75 4.64 -25.49 14.19
C LYS A 75 4.59 -24.41 13.11
N TRP A 76 5.75 -23.91 12.68
CA TRP A 76 5.84 -22.95 11.59
C TRP A 76 5.31 -23.52 10.26
N LEU A 77 5.69 -24.76 9.93
CA LEU A 77 5.22 -25.44 8.72
C LEU A 77 3.70 -25.65 8.75
N ILE A 78 3.13 -26.06 9.88
CA ILE A 78 1.67 -26.18 10.06
C ILE A 78 0.99 -24.83 9.78
N ALA A 79 1.52 -23.73 10.32
CA ALA A 79 0.97 -22.41 10.08
C ALA A 79 1.04 -22.04 8.58
N VAL A 80 2.21 -22.19 7.95
CA VAL A 80 2.40 -21.94 6.51
C VAL A 80 1.43 -22.78 5.67
N SER A 81 1.24 -24.06 6.01
CA SER A 81 0.29 -24.94 5.33
C SER A 81 -1.16 -24.47 5.48
N LYS A 82 -1.57 -24.09 6.69
CA LYS A 82 -2.92 -23.58 6.96
C LYS A 82 -3.18 -22.28 6.19
N TYR A 83 -2.26 -21.32 6.24
CA TYR A 83 -2.40 -20.06 5.50
C TYR A 83 -2.52 -20.32 4.00
N LYS A 84 -1.64 -21.15 3.43
CA LYS A 84 -1.66 -21.44 2.00
C LYS A 84 -2.91 -22.20 1.57
N ALA A 85 -3.41 -23.12 2.40
CA ALA A 85 -4.67 -23.80 2.16
C ALA A 85 -5.86 -22.85 2.23
N ILE A 86 -5.88 -21.91 3.18
CA ILE A 86 -6.93 -20.87 3.28
C ILE A 86 -6.88 -19.92 2.07
N ASP A 87 -5.70 -19.59 1.54
CA ASP A 87 -5.60 -18.80 0.31
C ASP A 87 -6.23 -19.52 -0.88
N TYR A 88 -5.99 -20.83 -1.00
CA TYR A 88 -6.64 -21.69 -2.00
C TYR A 88 -8.15 -21.77 -1.75
N LEU A 89 -8.57 -21.90 -0.49
CA LEU A 89 -9.98 -21.93 -0.09
C LEU A 89 -10.71 -20.67 -0.55
N ARG A 90 -10.12 -19.49 -0.29
CA ARG A 90 -10.62 -18.17 -0.71
C ARG A 90 -10.69 -18.01 -2.23
N LYS A 91 -9.74 -18.63 -2.95
CA LYS A 91 -9.72 -18.62 -4.42
C LYS A 91 -10.87 -19.47 -4.99
N PHE A 92 -11.08 -20.67 -4.45
CA PHE A 92 -12.13 -21.58 -4.92
C PHE A 92 -13.52 -21.13 -4.49
N SER A 93 -13.69 -20.59 -3.28
CA SER A 93 -14.98 -20.07 -2.82
C SER A 93 -15.47 -18.90 -3.67
N LYS A 94 -14.59 -17.97 -4.06
CA LYS A 94 -14.92 -16.90 -5.02
C LYS A 94 -15.34 -17.45 -6.40
N TYR A 95 -14.72 -18.54 -6.83
CA TYR A 95 -15.06 -19.21 -8.10
C TYR A 95 -16.43 -19.89 -8.01
N GLN A 96 -16.71 -20.60 -6.90
CA GLN A 96 -18.01 -21.22 -6.64
C GLN A 96 -19.13 -20.18 -6.49
N GLN A 97 -18.89 -19.05 -5.83
CA GLN A 97 -19.85 -17.95 -5.75
C GLN A 97 -20.18 -17.38 -7.14
N THR A 98 -19.20 -17.36 -8.05
CA THR A 98 -19.39 -16.93 -9.44
C THR A 98 -20.20 -17.96 -10.24
N ILE A 99 -19.99 -19.26 -10.00
CA ILE A 99 -20.70 -20.37 -10.65
C ILE A 99 -22.13 -20.54 -10.09
N GLU A 100 -22.36 -20.41 -8.78
CA GLU A 100 -23.71 -20.41 -8.17
C GLU A 100 -24.56 -19.22 -8.65
N LEU A 101 -23.95 -18.06 -8.93
CA LEU A 101 -24.64 -16.93 -9.56
C LEU A 101 -25.08 -17.25 -11.00
N GLU A 102 -24.44 -18.21 -11.68
CA GLU A 102 -24.82 -18.71 -13.01
C GLU A 102 -25.79 -19.91 -12.96
N GLU A 103 -25.70 -20.77 -11.94
CA GLU A 103 -26.50 -22.02 -11.81
C GLU A 103 -27.81 -21.88 -11.02
N ASN A 104 -28.15 -20.71 -10.49
CA ASN A 104 -29.45 -20.44 -9.82
C ASN A 104 -30.70 -20.46 -10.75
N ILE A 105 -30.62 -21.16 -11.89
CA ILE A 105 -31.75 -21.62 -12.71
C ILE A 105 -31.87 -23.15 -12.60
N SER A 106 -32.16 -23.69 -11.41
CA SER A 106 -32.95 -24.94 -11.20
C SER A 106 -32.95 -25.40 -9.73
N MET A 107 -34.09 -25.89 -9.25
CA MET A 107 -34.38 -26.19 -7.84
C MET A 107 -34.26 -27.68 -7.45
N GLU A 108 -34.00 -27.86 -6.14
CA GLU A 108 -34.25 -29.02 -5.23
C GLU A 108 -33.33 -30.26 -5.35
N LYS A 109 -32.96 -31.01 -4.28
CA LYS A 109 -33.56 -31.25 -2.94
C LYS A 109 -32.50 -31.92 -2.03
N ASP A 110 -32.41 -31.56 -0.75
CA ASP A 110 -31.96 -32.45 0.35
C ASP A 110 -32.18 -31.78 1.72
N SER A 111 -32.35 -32.60 2.78
CA SER A 111 -32.97 -32.24 4.06
C SER A 111 -32.35 -31.04 4.79
N VAL A 112 -33.24 -30.15 5.21
CA VAL A 112 -32.97 -28.78 5.65
C VAL A 112 -32.27 -28.71 7.01
N GLU A 113 -32.51 -29.67 7.91
CA GLU A 113 -32.05 -29.59 9.30
C GLU A 113 -30.58 -29.97 9.51
N ASP A 114 -30.06 -30.99 8.82
CA ASP A 114 -28.64 -31.36 8.91
C ASP A 114 -27.74 -30.35 8.17
N LYS A 115 -28.26 -29.71 7.12
CA LYS A 115 -27.59 -28.58 6.44
C LYS A 115 -27.58 -27.33 7.31
N ILE A 116 -28.63 -27.00 8.06
CA ILE A 116 -28.68 -25.75 8.84
C ILE A 116 -27.72 -25.78 10.05
N ILE A 117 -27.56 -26.91 10.73
CA ILE A 117 -26.64 -26.97 11.89
C ILE A 117 -25.17 -26.92 11.41
N ARG A 118 -24.86 -27.61 10.31
CA ARG A 118 -23.51 -27.61 9.71
C ARG A 118 -23.20 -26.28 9.00
N ASN A 119 -24.16 -25.70 8.27
CA ASN A 119 -24.03 -24.38 7.65
C ASN A 119 -24.06 -23.25 8.67
N SER A 120 -24.82 -23.28 9.76
CA SER A 120 -24.80 -22.14 10.69
C SER A 120 -23.44 -22.01 11.37
N GLN A 121 -22.83 -23.11 11.81
CA GLN A 121 -21.49 -23.09 12.40
C GLN A 121 -20.40 -22.79 11.35
N MET A 122 -20.49 -23.38 10.15
CA MET A 122 -19.52 -23.11 9.08
C MET A 122 -19.69 -21.73 8.45
N THR A 123 -20.91 -21.23 8.26
CA THR A 123 -21.18 -19.87 7.74
C THR A 123 -20.69 -18.84 8.73
N THR A 124 -20.93 -18.99 10.04
CA THR A 124 -20.34 -18.10 11.05
C THR A 124 -18.80 -18.19 11.04
N PHE A 125 -18.22 -19.38 10.86
CA PHE A 125 -16.77 -19.58 10.76
C PHE A 125 -16.16 -19.00 9.47
N TYR A 126 -16.82 -19.17 8.32
CA TYR A 126 -16.44 -18.61 7.03
C TYR A 126 -16.62 -17.10 7.00
N GLU A 127 -17.69 -16.55 7.59
CA GLU A 127 -17.91 -15.12 7.75
C GLU A 127 -16.82 -14.51 8.64
N ILE A 128 -16.41 -15.18 9.71
CA ILE A 128 -15.28 -14.74 10.54
C ILE A 128 -13.97 -14.77 9.72
N ILE A 129 -13.66 -15.86 9.00
CA ILE A 129 -12.43 -15.99 8.18
C ILE A 129 -12.42 -15.03 6.96
N MET A 130 -13.58 -14.72 6.40
CA MET A 130 -13.76 -13.81 5.26
C MET A 130 -13.73 -12.34 5.69
N ASN A 131 -14.13 -12.02 6.93
CA ASN A 131 -14.08 -10.67 7.50
C ASN A 131 -12.79 -10.38 8.30
N MET A 132 -11.91 -11.36 8.50
CA MET A 132 -10.60 -11.15 9.13
C MET A 132 -9.60 -10.54 8.13
N ASN A 133 -9.36 -9.24 8.28
CA ASN A 133 -8.23 -8.53 7.68
C ASN A 133 -6.95 -8.94 8.42
N GLU A 134 -5.97 -9.41 7.66
CA GLU A 134 -4.61 -9.87 8.02
C GLU A 134 -4.19 -9.98 9.50
N VAL A 135 -3.91 -11.24 9.89
CA VAL A 135 -2.98 -11.70 10.96
C VAL A 135 -3.28 -11.23 12.38
N ASP A 136 -4.13 -11.99 13.08
CA ASP A 136 -4.12 -12.06 14.53
C ASP A 136 -3.54 -13.44 14.95
N TYR A 137 -2.28 -13.46 15.40
CA TYR A 137 -1.58 -14.69 15.81
C TYR A 137 -2.26 -15.36 17.01
N ASP A 138 -2.97 -14.60 17.84
CA ASP A 138 -3.54 -15.07 19.11
C ASP A 138 -4.85 -15.87 18.91
N LEU A 139 -5.61 -15.61 17.84
CA LEU A 139 -6.83 -16.37 17.54
C LEU A 139 -6.56 -17.73 16.86
N LEU A 140 -5.38 -17.94 16.28
CA LEU A 140 -5.00 -19.24 15.71
C LEU A 140 -4.76 -20.32 16.76
N ASN A 141 -4.51 -19.92 18.02
CA ASN A 141 -4.51 -20.83 19.17
C ASN A 141 -5.93 -21.24 19.59
N TYR A 142 -6.97 -20.51 19.19
CA TYR A 142 -8.38 -20.88 19.42
C TYR A 142 -8.90 -21.94 18.45
N VAL A 143 -8.15 -22.24 17.38
CA VAL A 143 -8.34 -23.48 16.63
C VAL A 143 -7.84 -24.62 17.52
N LYS A 144 -8.69 -25.04 18.48
CA LYS A 144 -8.69 -26.41 18.98
C LYS A 144 -8.91 -27.29 17.75
N VAL A 145 -7.80 -27.64 17.09
CA VAL A 145 -7.74 -28.88 16.35
C VAL A 145 -7.89 -29.92 17.44
N GLU A 146 -9.14 -30.32 17.70
CA GLU A 146 -9.41 -31.57 18.40
C GLU A 146 -8.42 -32.60 17.88
N ASN A 147 -7.74 -33.27 18.80
CA ASN A 147 -6.70 -34.27 18.56
C ASN A 147 -6.96 -35.10 17.30
N TYR A 148 -6.54 -34.63 16.13
CA TYR A 148 -6.29 -35.46 14.99
C TYR A 148 -4.95 -36.09 15.29
N SER A 149 -4.99 -37.26 15.93
CA SER A 149 -3.85 -38.15 16.00
C SER A 149 -3.17 -38.19 14.62
N ILE A 150 -1.88 -37.91 14.65
CA ILE A 150 -0.99 -37.93 13.47
C ILE A 150 -0.73 -39.37 13.03
N GLU A 151 -1.05 -40.32 13.90
CA GLU A 151 -0.96 -41.75 13.67
C GLU A 151 -2.07 -42.17 12.68
N ASP A 152 -1.64 -42.77 11.56
CA ASP A 152 -2.44 -43.51 10.55
C ASP A 152 -2.88 -42.78 9.25
N PHE A 153 -2.23 -41.68 8.83
CA PHE A 153 -2.41 -41.16 7.45
C PHE A 153 -1.16 -41.35 6.59
N GLU A 154 -1.23 -42.26 5.61
CA GLU A 154 -0.17 -42.53 4.64
C GLU A 154 -0.64 -42.25 3.21
N LEU A 155 0.05 -41.35 2.50
CA LEU A 155 -0.24 -41.08 1.10
C LEU A 155 0.17 -42.24 0.19
N ASP A 156 -0.62 -42.49 -0.85
CA ASP A 156 -0.22 -43.41 -1.91
C ASP A 156 1.02 -42.90 -2.67
N GLU A 157 1.87 -43.84 -3.07
CA GLU A 157 3.16 -43.54 -3.72
C GLU A 157 2.99 -42.77 -5.04
N ALA A 158 1.90 -43.01 -5.78
CA ALA A 158 1.64 -42.33 -7.04
C ALA A 158 1.34 -40.84 -6.82
N THR A 159 0.52 -40.50 -5.83
CA THR A 159 0.21 -39.12 -5.42
C THR A 159 1.48 -38.42 -4.90
N SER A 160 2.27 -39.08 -4.06
CA SER A 160 3.58 -38.54 -3.63
C SER A 160 4.47 -38.23 -4.85
N LYS A 161 4.59 -39.16 -5.80
CA LYS A 161 5.40 -38.94 -7.00
C LYS A 161 4.90 -37.77 -7.86
N ARG A 162 3.59 -37.57 -7.99
CA ARG A 162 3.01 -36.42 -8.71
C ARG A 162 3.37 -35.09 -8.06
N ILE A 163 3.17 -34.96 -6.74
CA ILE A 163 3.54 -33.76 -5.98
C ILE A 163 5.05 -33.48 -6.11
N LYS A 164 5.88 -34.51 -5.95
CA LYS A 164 7.35 -34.37 -6.10
C LYS A 164 7.75 -33.92 -7.50
N ASN A 165 7.09 -34.41 -8.54
CA ASN A 165 7.31 -33.97 -9.91
C ASN A 165 6.85 -32.52 -10.15
N ASN A 166 5.74 -32.10 -9.56
CA ASN A 166 5.27 -30.70 -9.62
C ASN A 166 6.29 -29.76 -8.97
N ILE A 167 6.84 -30.12 -7.80
CA ILE A 167 7.92 -29.39 -7.13
C ILE A 167 9.15 -29.29 -8.04
N LYS A 168 9.65 -30.42 -8.55
CA LYS A 168 10.83 -30.44 -9.44
C LYS A 168 10.62 -29.64 -10.73
N LYS A 169 9.43 -29.71 -11.33
CA LYS A 169 9.07 -28.94 -12.53
C LYS A 169 9.12 -27.45 -12.27
N LYS A 170 8.65 -27.00 -11.11
CA LYS A 170 8.66 -25.59 -10.67
C LYS A 170 10.04 -25.10 -10.21
N LEU A 171 10.96 -26.00 -9.85
CA LEU A 171 12.33 -25.67 -9.44
C LEU A 171 13.37 -25.77 -10.57
N ASN A 172 13.08 -26.45 -11.69
CA ASN A 172 14.07 -26.71 -12.73
C ASN A 172 14.44 -25.45 -13.56
N PRO A 173 15.70 -24.97 -13.51
CA PRO A 173 16.15 -23.76 -14.21
C PRO A 173 16.29 -23.93 -15.74
N ASN A 174 16.26 -25.15 -16.28
CA ASN A 174 16.55 -25.40 -17.70
C ASN A 174 15.41 -25.05 -18.66
N LYS A 175 14.19 -24.79 -18.18
CA LYS A 175 13.14 -24.15 -19.02
C LYS A 175 13.20 -22.61 -18.98
N ILE A 176 13.87 -22.02 -18.00
CA ILE A 176 13.97 -20.56 -17.83
C ILE A 176 15.01 -19.95 -18.80
N ARG A 177 16.07 -20.70 -19.17
CA ARG A 177 17.11 -20.22 -20.11
C ARG A 177 16.62 -19.98 -21.55
N LYS A 178 15.61 -20.72 -22.04
CA LYS A 178 15.07 -20.47 -23.39
C LYS A 178 14.27 -19.16 -23.48
N TYR A 179 13.68 -18.70 -22.37
CA TYR A 179 12.94 -17.44 -22.35
C TYR A 179 13.86 -16.23 -22.12
N ILE A 180 14.98 -16.40 -21.40
CA ILE A 180 15.98 -15.32 -21.22
C ILE A 180 16.70 -15.00 -22.53
N ALA A 181 17.03 -16.00 -23.37
CA ALA A 181 17.67 -15.75 -24.66
C ALA A 181 16.72 -15.11 -25.69
N VAL A 182 15.42 -15.41 -25.64
CA VAL A 182 14.40 -14.75 -26.48
C VAL A 182 14.13 -13.31 -26.01
N ALA A 183 14.18 -13.06 -24.69
CA ALA A 183 14.10 -11.70 -24.14
C ALA A 183 15.35 -10.86 -24.50
N LEU A 184 16.55 -11.44 -24.48
CA LEU A 184 17.79 -10.76 -24.87
C LEU A 184 17.88 -10.50 -26.39
N LEU A 185 17.27 -11.34 -27.24
CA LEU A 185 17.18 -11.11 -28.70
C LEU A 185 16.14 -10.04 -29.08
N LEU A 186 15.24 -9.68 -28.16
CA LEU A 186 14.31 -8.55 -28.33
C LEU A 186 14.92 -7.21 -27.89
N ILE A 187 16.11 -7.20 -27.29
CA ILE A 187 16.84 -5.98 -26.88
C ILE A 187 17.34 -5.15 -28.07
N SER A 188 17.28 -5.67 -29.30
CA SER A 188 17.67 -4.92 -30.49
C SER A 188 16.51 -4.47 -31.39
N LEU A 189 15.25 -4.71 -31.06
CA LEU A 189 14.11 -4.35 -31.91
C LEU A 189 12.88 -3.87 -31.10
N GLY A 190 12.89 -2.59 -30.71
CA GLY A 190 11.68 -1.79 -30.49
C GLY A 190 10.94 -1.96 -29.16
N SER A 191 10.42 -0.85 -28.68
CA SER A 191 9.61 -0.67 -27.47
C SER A 191 8.35 -1.57 -27.48
N PHE A 192 8.45 -2.82 -27.02
CA PHE A 192 7.27 -3.65 -26.76
C PHE A 192 6.86 -3.53 -25.30
N THR A 193 5.61 -3.13 -25.06
CA THR A 193 4.95 -3.32 -23.77
C THR A 193 4.64 -4.81 -23.61
N ILE A 194 5.15 -5.43 -22.55
CA ILE A 194 4.88 -6.84 -22.26
C ILE A 194 3.90 -6.91 -21.09
N VAL A 195 2.78 -7.59 -21.29
CA VAL A 195 1.91 -8.06 -20.20
C VAL A 195 2.54 -9.34 -19.66
N ASN A 196 3.06 -9.35 -18.43
CA ASN A 196 3.69 -10.53 -17.83
C ASN A 196 2.76 -11.17 -16.76
N PRO A 197 1.83 -12.07 -17.14
CA PRO A 197 0.88 -12.67 -16.22
C PRO A 197 1.53 -13.61 -15.18
N THR A 198 2.73 -14.14 -15.45
CA THR A 198 3.45 -15.02 -14.51
C THR A 198 4.01 -14.28 -13.29
N LEU A 199 4.21 -12.96 -13.38
CA LEU A 199 4.58 -12.09 -12.25
C LEU A 199 3.38 -11.44 -11.56
N ALA A 200 2.20 -11.44 -12.20
CA ALA A 200 0.95 -10.95 -11.62
C ALA A 200 0.39 -11.83 -10.48
N THR A 201 1.09 -12.92 -10.12
CA THR A 201 0.63 -13.90 -9.12
C THR A 201 1.05 -13.59 -7.68
N ASN A 202 1.83 -12.54 -7.45
CA ASN A 202 1.91 -11.91 -6.13
C ASN A 202 1.02 -10.67 -6.20
N ILE A 203 -0.23 -10.77 -5.75
CA ILE A 203 -1.03 -9.58 -5.43
C ILE A 203 -0.31 -8.92 -4.25
N GLN A 204 0.67 -8.10 -4.59
CA GLN A 204 1.29 -7.17 -3.70
C GLN A 204 0.18 -6.24 -3.19
N ASN A 205 0.27 -5.82 -1.93
CA ASN A 205 -0.60 -4.76 -1.42
C ASN A 205 -0.55 -3.58 -2.40
N SER A 206 -1.71 -2.96 -2.65
CA SER A 206 -1.81 -1.87 -3.63
C SER A 206 -0.78 -0.80 -3.27
N ILE A 207 0.06 -0.44 -4.24
CA ILE A 207 1.13 0.55 -4.01
C ILE A 207 0.47 1.90 -3.75
N ILE A 208 -0.63 2.22 -4.46
CA ILE A 208 -1.42 3.43 -4.20
C ILE A 208 -1.95 3.41 -2.77
N GLN A 209 -2.62 2.33 -2.35
CA GLN A 209 -3.14 2.22 -0.98
C GLN A 209 -2.04 2.38 0.06
N THR A 210 -0.89 1.71 -0.14
CA THR A 210 0.23 1.70 0.80
C THR A 210 0.84 3.10 0.93
N MET A 211 1.14 3.76 -0.19
CA MET A 211 1.73 5.10 -0.20
C MET A 211 0.79 6.14 0.44
N GLN A 212 -0.51 6.05 0.19
CA GLN A 212 -1.47 6.96 0.80
C GLN A 212 -1.59 6.74 2.31
N MET A 213 -1.61 5.49 2.78
CA MET A 213 -1.60 5.19 4.22
C MET A 213 -0.35 5.74 4.90
N LEU A 214 0.82 5.61 4.27
CA LEU A 214 2.07 6.20 4.78
C LEU A 214 1.99 7.72 4.92
N ARG A 215 1.13 8.39 4.15
CA ARG A 215 0.90 9.84 4.20
C ARG A 215 -0.25 10.25 5.12
N GLY A 216 -0.83 9.29 5.86
CA GLY A 216 -1.94 9.52 6.78
C GLY A 216 -3.32 9.48 6.12
N ASP A 217 -3.46 8.81 4.97
CA ASP A 217 -4.73 8.67 4.26
C ASP A 217 -5.16 7.21 4.16
N TYR A 218 -6.23 6.86 4.90
CA TYR A 218 -6.73 5.50 5.06
C TYR A 218 -7.96 5.21 4.20
N THR A 219 -8.28 6.11 3.27
CA THR A 219 -9.33 5.85 2.30
C THR A 219 -9.00 4.58 1.52
N ASN A 220 -10.01 3.72 1.30
CA ASN A 220 -9.82 2.45 0.58
C ASN A 220 -9.75 2.69 -0.94
N TYR A 221 -8.60 3.19 -1.40
CA TYR A 221 -8.33 3.45 -2.81
C TYR A 221 -8.27 2.17 -3.64
N LYS A 222 -7.84 1.05 -3.05
CA LYS A 222 -7.75 -0.25 -3.73
C LYS A 222 -9.08 -0.68 -4.37
N LYS A 223 -10.22 -0.27 -3.81
CA LYS A 223 -11.56 -0.51 -4.38
C LYS A 223 -11.71 0.08 -5.79
N TYR A 224 -11.07 1.21 -6.06
CA TYR A 224 -11.25 2.00 -7.29
C TYR A 224 -10.07 1.90 -8.26
N THR A 225 -8.94 1.34 -7.83
CA THR A 225 -7.76 1.17 -8.68
C THR A 225 -7.95 0.07 -9.72
N ASN A 226 -7.55 0.35 -10.95
CA ASN A 226 -7.44 -0.64 -12.01
C ASN A 226 -6.03 -1.24 -12.04
N ASN A 227 -5.93 -2.57 -11.98
CA ASN A 227 -4.65 -3.26 -12.19
C ASN A 227 -4.23 -3.17 -13.66
N VAL A 228 -3.02 -2.68 -13.91
CA VAL A 228 -2.44 -2.49 -15.24
C VAL A 228 -1.36 -3.53 -15.51
N ASN A 229 -0.36 -3.62 -14.63
CA ASN A 229 0.79 -4.54 -14.71
C ASN A 229 1.49 -4.58 -16.08
N LEU A 230 1.64 -3.42 -16.72
CA LEU A 230 2.36 -3.27 -17.99
C LEU A 230 3.82 -2.95 -17.72
N SER A 231 4.73 -3.59 -18.44
CA SER A 231 6.17 -3.35 -18.30
C SER A 231 6.80 -2.92 -19.62
N SER A 232 7.78 -2.03 -19.52
CA SER A 232 8.66 -1.60 -20.62
C SER A 232 10.10 -1.71 -20.13
N TYR A 233 11.03 -1.99 -21.04
CA TYR A 233 12.43 -2.26 -20.70
C TYR A 233 13.37 -1.43 -21.57
N ASP A 234 14.27 -0.71 -20.93
CA ASP A 234 15.38 -0.03 -21.59
C ASP A 234 16.53 0.16 -20.58
N LYS A 235 17.76 0.26 -21.06
CA LYS A 235 18.98 0.51 -20.25
C LYS A 235 19.18 -0.43 -19.06
N GLY A 236 18.69 -1.67 -19.15
CA GLY A 236 18.79 -2.64 -18.04
C GLY A 236 17.87 -2.33 -16.85
N VAL A 237 16.83 -1.55 -17.09
CA VAL A 237 15.79 -1.19 -16.13
C VAL A 237 14.43 -1.56 -16.71
N GLU A 238 13.66 -2.29 -15.93
CA GLU A 238 12.23 -2.49 -16.11
C GLU A 238 11.48 -1.34 -15.45
N PHE A 239 10.71 -0.61 -16.25
CA PHE A 239 9.68 0.27 -15.74
C PHE A 239 8.34 -0.47 -15.82
N ARG A 240 7.68 -0.64 -14.68
CA ARG A 240 6.38 -1.33 -14.61
C ARG A 240 5.32 -0.38 -14.09
N VAL A 241 4.23 -0.20 -14.83
CA VAL A 241 3.01 0.43 -14.33
C VAL A 241 2.15 -0.64 -13.67
N ASN A 242 1.91 -0.51 -12.37
CA ASN A 242 1.20 -1.52 -11.58
C ASN A 242 -0.30 -1.24 -11.55
N GLU A 243 -0.69 -0.06 -11.08
CA GLU A 243 -2.09 0.33 -10.88
C GLU A 243 -2.33 1.74 -11.42
N ILE A 244 -3.58 2.01 -11.81
CA ILE A 244 -4.01 3.33 -12.21
C ILE A 244 -5.39 3.64 -11.65
N VAL A 245 -5.60 4.87 -11.22
CA VAL A 245 -6.91 5.38 -10.82
C VAL A 245 -7.04 6.82 -11.27
N SER A 246 -8.25 7.27 -11.59
CA SER A 246 -8.47 8.61 -12.11
C SER A 246 -9.88 9.09 -11.79
N ASP A 247 -10.02 10.38 -11.53
CA ASP A 247 -11.29 11.09 -11.51
C ASP A 247 -11.32 12.13 -12.65
N ASN A 248 -12.02 13.26 -12.47
CA ASN A 248 -12.02 14.33 -13.48
C ASN A 248 -10.78 15.23 -13.41
N ASN A 249 -10.11 15.26 -12.26
CA ASN A 249 -9.15 16.29 -11.91
C ASN A 249 -7.74 15.72 -11.78
N GLU A 250 -7.61 14.43 -11.45
CA GLU A 250 -6.31 13.78 -11.29
C GLU A 250 -6.28 12.36 -11.88
N ILE A 251 -5.06 11.92 -12.21
CA ILE A 251 -4.71 10.55 -12.57
C ILE A 251 -3.57 10.11 -11.64
N TRP A 252 -3.78 9.06 -10.86
CA TRP A 252 -2.72 8.47 -10.06
C TRP A 252 -2.24 7.18 -10.70
N ILE A 253 -0.92 7.04 -10.82
CA ILE A 253 -0.25 5.91 -11.46
C ILE A 253 0.75 5.35 -10.48
N SER A 254 0.55 4.11 -10.02
CA SER A 254 1.62 3.42 -9.31
C SER A 254 2.55 2.72 -10.27
N TYR A 255 3.84 2.79 -9.98
CA TYR A 255 4.86 2.20 -10.81
C TYR A 255 6.02 1.63 -9.99
N SER A 256 6.77 0.74 -10.62
CA SER A 256 7.97 0.12 -10.06
C SER A 256 9.12 0.26 -11.03
N ILE A 257 10.27 0.65 -10.51
CA ILE A 257 11.56 0.59 -11.20
C ILE A 257 12.27 -0.65 -10.68
N ILE A 258 12.59 -1.58 -11.56
CA ILE A 258 13.21 -2.86 -11.22
C ILE A 258 14.48 -3.04 -12.05
N SER A 259 15.59 -3.43 -11.41
CA SER A 259 16.84 -3.71 -12.10
C SER A 259 17.56 -4.93 -11.52
N ASP A 260 18.37 -5.59 -12.35
CA ASP A 260 19.27 -6.66 -11.89
C ASP A 260 20.48 -6.10 -11.12
N LYS A 261 20.83 -4.82 -11.35
CA LYS A 261 21.86 -4.08 -10.62
C LYS A 261 21.22 -3.26 -9.51
N LYS A 262 22.04 -2.78 -8.56
CA LYS A 262 21.49 -1.88 -7.55
C LYS A 262 21.09 -0.55 -8.20
N ILE A 263 19.89 -0.07 -7.88
CA ILE A 263 19.32 1.15 -8.45
C ILE A 263 20.11 2.37 -7.95
N ASP A 264 20.51 2.41 -6.68
CA ASP A 264 21.28 3.52 -6.10
C ASP A 264 22.67 3.72 -6.75
N GLU A 265 23.25 2.65 -7.31
CA GLU A 265 24.48 2.71 -8.11
C GLU A 265 24.23 3.23 -9.54
N MET A 266 22.99 3.17 -10.04
CA MET A 266 22.60 3.60 -11.39
C MET A 266 21.98 5.00 -11.41
N VAL A 267 21.14 5.30 -10.43
CA VAL A 267 20.35 6.52 -10.31
C VAL A 267 20.29 6.91 -8.84
N LYS A 268 20.83 8.09 -8.50
CA LYS A 268 20.82 8.60 -7.12
C LYS A 268 19.41 8.95 -6.63
N ASN A 269 18.58 9.49 -7.53
CA ASN A 269 17.19 9.79 -7.27
C ASN A 269 16.33 9.15 -8.37
N PRO A 270 15.60 8.06 -8.08
CA PRO A 270 14.81 7.33 -9.06
C PRO A 270 13.52 8.05 -9.49
N ASN A 271 13.24 9.25 -8.97
CA ASN A 271 12.14 10.07 -9.45
C ASN A 271 12.22 10.31 -10.97
N MET A 272 11.06 10.42 -11.61
CA MET A 272 10.97 10.62 -13.05
C MET A 272 11.52 12.00 -13.44
N GLY A 273 12.40 12.03 -14.45
CA GLY A 273 12.96 13.29 -14.95
C GLY A 273 12.09 13.88 -16.04
N LEU A 274 12.19 13.33 -17.25
CA LEU A 274 11.42 13.76 -18.41
C LEU A 274 10.34 12.72 -18.74
N ILE A 275 9.07 13.14 -18.66
CA ILE A 275 7.91 12.34 -19.03
C ILE A 275 6.96 13.16 -19.89
N GLU A 276 6.32 12.51 -20.87
CA GLU A 276 5.25 13.09 -21.67
C GLU A 276 3.97 12.26 -21.51
N PHE A 277 2.86 12.94 -21.23
CA PHE A 277 1.53 12.34 -21.14
C PHE A 277 0.65 12.79 -22.30
N LYS A 278 -0.15 11.87 -22.84
CA LYS A 278 -1.23 12.19 -23.79
C LYS A 278 -2.50 11.48 -23.39
N ILE A 279 -3.62 12.19 -23.49
CA ILE A 279 -4.96 11.61 -23.33
C ILE A 279 -5.62 11.59 -24.70
N ASN A 280 -5.97 10.40 -25.18
CA ASN A 280 -6.53 10.18 -26.52
C ASN A 280 -5.68 10.85 -27.62
N GLY A 281 -4.36 10.83 -27.48
CA GLY A 281 -3.40 11.45 -28.41
C GLY A 281 -3.17 12.95 -28.25
N LYS A 282 -3.95 13.67 -27.42
CA LYS A 282 -3.72 15.08 -27.09
C LYS A 282 -2.74 15.17 -25.93
N ARG A 283 -1.66 15.95 -26.08
CA ARG A 283 -0.68 16.19 -25.01
C ARG A 283 -1.36 16.83 -23.80
N LEU A 284 -1.08 16.30 -22.62
CA LEU A 284 -1.51 16.88 -21.35
C LEU A 284 -0.46 17.88 -20.87
N GLY A 285 -0.93 19.06 -20.46
CA GLY A 285 -0.06 20.15 -19.97
C GLY A 285 0.08 20.21 -18.45
N GLY A 286 -0.57 19.29 -17.71
CA GLY A 286 -0.57 19.30 -16.26
C GLY A 286 0.76 18.98 -15.63
N GLY A 287 0.99 19.56 -14.45
CA GLY A 287 2.07 19.16 -13.57
C GLY A 287 1.80 17.81 -12.93
N TYR A 288 2.83 17.18 -12.38
CA TYR A 288 2.69 15.96 -11.61
C TYR A 288 3.54 16.02 -10.34
N GLY A 289 3.01 15.43 -9.28
CA GLY A 289 3.75 15.10 -8.06
C GLY A 289 4.18 13.64 -8.08
N GLU A 290 5.22 13.32 -7.33
CA GLU A 290 5.68 11.94 -7.19
C GLU A 290 6.15 11.66 -5.76
N SER A 291 5.84 10.47 -5.27
CA SER A 291 6.48 9.91 -4.08
C SER A 291 6.70 8.42 -4.24
N GLY A 292 7.86 7.96 -3.79
CA GLY A 292 8.14 6.55 -3.67
C GLY A 292 9.20 6.25 -2.63
N GLU A 293 9.48 4.95 -2.51
CA GLU A 293 10.46 4.41 -1.59
C GLU A 293 11.17 3.20 -2.19
N PHE A 294 12.38 2.94 -1.70
CA PHE A 294 13.10 1.72 -2.03
C PHE A 294 12.50 0.55 -1.25
N VAL A 295 11.89 -0.40 -1.96
CA VAL A 295 11.51 -1.70 -1.39
C VAL A 295 12.76 -2.50 -1.04
N ASN A 296 13.79 -2.38 -1.88
CA ASN A 296 15.15 -2.85 -1.64
C ASN A 296 16.10 -2.18 -2.64
N ASN A 297 17.39 -2.51 -2.58
CA ASN A 297 18.40 -1.93 -3.47
C ASN A 297 18.19 -2.19 -4.97
N LYS A 298 17.28 -3.07 -5.37
CA LYS A 298 16.97 -3.41 -6.77
C LYS A 298 15.54 -3.06 -7.20
N ARG A 299 14.76 -2.50 -6.29
CA ARG A 299 13.36 -2.15 -6.54
C ARG A 299 12.96 -0.87 -5.82
N TYR A 300 12.42 0.06 -6.59
CA TYR A 300 11.79 1.29 -6.10
C TYR A 300 10.32 1.29 -6.52
N ASP A 301 9.41 1.52 -5.57
CA ASP A 301 7.98 1.60 -5.80
C ASP A 301 7.51 3.04 -5.53
N ALA A 302 6.66 3.57 -6.41
CA ALA A 302 6.23 4.97 -6.34
C ALA A 302 4.80 5.15 -6.87
N VAL A 303 4.22 6.29 -6.50
CA VAL A 303 2.97 6.83 -7.04
C VAL A 303 3.24 8.19 -7.65
N LEU A 304 2.80 8.35 -8.89
CA LEU A 304 2.76 9.60 -9.61
C LEU A 304 1.33 10.13 -9.60
N GLU A 305 1.14 11.38 -9.20
CA GLU A 305 -0.14 12.10 -9.16
C GLU A 305 -0.12 13.18 -10.23
N LEU A 306 -0.86 12.97 -11.31
CA LEU A 306 -0.92 13.85 -12.48
C LEU A 306 -2.20 14.68 -12.45
N ASP A 307 -2.05 16.00 -12.52
CA ASP A 307 -3.18 16.91 -12.66
C ASP A 307 -3.70 16.90 -14.11
N THR A 308 -5.01 16.81 -14.30
CA THR A 308 -5.64 16.83 -15.62
C THR A 308 -5.88 18.24 -16.15
N MET A 309 -5.63 19.28 -15.35
CA MET A 309 -5.83 20.70 -15.63
C MET A 309 -7.26 21.04 -16.05
N ARG A 310 -8.26 20.34 -15.50
CA ARG A 310 -9.68 20.52 -15.83
C ARG A 310 -10.01 20.18 -17.29
N GLU A 311 -9.19 19.35 -17.95
CA GLU A 311 -9.50 18.83 -19.28
C GLU A 311 -10.77 17.98 -19.23
N ASN A 312 -11.65 18.16 -20.22
CA ASN A 312 -12.88 17.38 -20.30
C ASN A 312 -12.58 15.96 -20.82
N ILE A 313 -12.23 15.07 -19.89
CA ILE A 313 -11.83 13.70 -20.17
C ILE A 313 -13.04 12.78 -20.02
N THR A 314 -13.34 12.01 -21.07
CA THR A 314 -14.38 10.98 -21.07
C THR A 314 -14.13 9.91 -20.01
N ASP A 315 -15.18 9.21 -19.56
CA ASP A 315 -15.04 8.20 -18.49
C ASP A 315 -14.15 7.01 -18.87
N THR A 316 -14.01 6.75 -20.17
CA THR A 316 -13.01 5.82 -20.70
C THR A 316 -12.11 6.57 -21.67
N PHE A 317 -10.80 6.43 -21.51
CA PHE A 317 -9.80 7.07 -22.37
C PHE A 317 -8.53 6.23 -22.46
N TYR A 318 -7.68 6.56 -23.44
CA TYR A 318 -6.32 6.04 -23.52
C TYR A 318 -5.34 7.07 -22.97
N LEU A 319 -4.52 6.66 -22.02
CA LEU A 319 -3.38 7.40 -21.52
C LEU A 319 -2.11 6.85 -22.19
N ASP A 320 -1.47 7.65 -23.02
CA ASP A 320 -0.12 7.40 -23.49
C ASP A 320 0.87 8.04 -22.50
N MET A 321 1.84 7.26 -22.04
CA MET A 321 2.88 7.70 -21.11
C MET A 321 4.25 7.36 -21.71
N ASP A 322 5.06 8.38 -21.96
CA ASP A 322 6.39 8.26 -22.56
C ASP A 322 7.45 8.78 -21.58
N VAL A 323 8.20 7.86 -20.99
CA VAL A 323 9.25 8.13 -20.02
C VAL A 323 10.59 8.21 -20.75
N LYS A 324 11.23 9.37 -20.70
CA LYS A 324 12.53 9.64 -21.34
C LYS A 324 13.70 9.57 -20.37
N SER A 325 13.46 9.72 -19.07
CA SER A 325 14.51 9.51 -18.09
C SER A 325 13.97 9.12 -16.71
N ILE A 326 14.81 8.37 -16.00
CA ILE A 326 14.64 8.01 -14.59
C ILE A 326 15.82 8.63 -13.85
N GLY A 327 15.58 9.69 -13.07
CA GLY A 327 16.62 10.60 -12.61
C GLY A 327 17.53 11.03 -13.77
N GLU A 328 18.83 10.77 -13.61
CA GLU A 328 19.87 11.08 -14.61
C GLU A 328 19.97 10.05 -15.75
N LEU A 329 19.34 8.88 -15.60
CA LEU A 329 19.42 7.80 -16.60
C LEU A 329 18.50 8.09 -17.78
N GLN A 330 19.08 8.40 -18.94
CA GLN A 330 18.36 8.59 -20.20
C GLN A 330 17.94 7.24 -20.80
N GLY A 331 16.66 7.12 -21.17
CA GLY A 331 16.08 5.91 -21.76
C GLY A 331 14.77 6.21 -22.50
N ASP A 332 14.04 5.16 -22.86
CA ASP A 332 12.77 5.27 -23.59
C ASP A 332 11.79 4.15 -23.17
N TRP A 333 10.93 4.44 -22.19
CA TRP A 333 9.88 3.52 -21.73
C TRP A 333 8.50 4.05 -22.10
N LYS A 334 7.77 3.32 -22.93
CA LYS A 334 6.49 3.76 -23.49
C LYS A 334 5.35 2.87 -23.08
N PHE A 335 4.22 3.49 -22.76
CA PHE A 335 2.99 2.82 -22.37
C PHE A 335 1.80 3.43 -23.08
N LYS A 336 0.81 2.57 -23.35
CA LYS A 336 -0.54 2.98 -23.75
C LYS A 336 -1.53 2.22 -22.90
N ILE A 337 -2.22 2.93 -22.04
CA ILE A 337 -3.03 2.37 -20.95
C ILE A 337 -4.48 2.76 -21.21
N LYS A 338 -5.40 1.79 -21.17
CA LYS A 338 -6.84 2.08 -21.18
C LYS A 338 -7.28 2.35 -19.75
N VAL A 339 -7.83 3.53 -19.50
CA VAL A 339 -8.30 3.97 -18.18
C VAL A 339 -9.82 4.00 -18.18
N ASN A 340 -10.43 3.52 -17.10
CA ASN A 340 -11.87 3.57 -16.87
C ASN A 340 -12.14 4.16 -15.48
N LYS A 341 -12.87 5.27 -15.42
CA LYS A 341 -13.24 5.96 -14.18
C LYS A 341 -14.72 5.86 -13.82
N ASN A 342 -15.50 5.01 -14.50
CA ASN A 342 -16.95 4.88 -14.28
C ASN A 342 -17.34 4.67 -12.81
N ASP A 343 -16.62 3.81 -12.08
CA ASP A 343 -16.97 3.50 -10.69
C ASP A 343 -16.68 4.66 -9.74
N ILE A 344 -15.64 5.45 -10.03
CA ILE A 344 -15.37 6.70 -9.32
C ILE A 344 -16.45 7.72 -9.62
N GLN A 345 -16.79 7.91 -10.91
CA GLN A 345 -17.76 8.93 -11.33
C GLN A 345 -19.15 8.73 -10.75
N LYS A 346 -19.59 7.48 -10.55
CA LYS A 346 -20.86 7.18 -9.86
C LYS A 346 -20.91 7.72 -8.43
N GLU A 347 -19.76 7.85 -7.79
CA GLU A 347 -19.63 8.33 -6.40
C GLU A 347 -19.09 9.76 -6.32
N THR A 348 -18.70 10.36 -7.44
CA THR A 348 -18.23 11.75 -7.52
C THR A 348 -19.39 12.73 -7.45
N LYS A 349 -19.25 13.76 -6.62
CA LYS A 349 -20.17 14.89 -6.56
C LYS A 349 -19.41 16.18 -6.89
N SER A 350 -19.99 16.99 -7.76
CA SER A 350 -19.45 18.30 -8.11
C SER A 350 -20.45 19.38 -7.70
N TYR A 351 -19.94 20.40 -7.05
CA TYR A 351 -20.69 21.50 -6.47
C TYR A 351 -20.24 22.80 -7.14
N GLU A 352 -21.08 23.37 -8.00
CA GLU A 352 -20.83 24.66 -8.65
C GLU A 352 -21.14 25.79 -7.66
N MET A 353 -20.09 26.41 -7.13
CA MET A 353 -20.18 27.39 -6.05
C MET A 353 -20.34 28.81 -6.58
N ASN A 354 -19.51 29.19 -7.54
CA ASN A 354 -19.46 30.53 -8.15
C ASN A 354 -19.52 31.68 -7.12
N LYS A 355 -18.71 31.58 -6.06
CA LYS A 355 -18.76 32.47 -4.89
C LYS A 355 -17.47 33.28 -4.74
N ASN A 356 -17.62 34.58 -4.53
CA ASN A 356 -16.50 35.45 -4.13
C ASN A 356 -16.34 35.46 -2.61
N ILE A 357 -15.10 35.29 -2.17
CA ILE A 357 -14.65 35.37 -0.78
C ILE A 357 -13.74 36.58 -0.65
N ASN A 358 -14.07 37.47 0.26
CA ASN A 358 -13.26 38.65 0.57
C ASN A 358 -12.18 38.27 1.59
N LEU A 359 -10.91 38.53 1.23
CA LEU A 359 -9.73 38.28 2.05
C LEU A 359 -8.97 39.60 2.32
N GLY A 360 -9.71 40.65 2.66
CA GLY A 360 -9.19 41.99 2.89
C GLY A 360 -9.19 42.83 1.60
N GLU A 361 -8.01 43.12 1.08
CA GLU A 361 -7.86 43.78 -0.24
C GLU A 361 -7.92 42.76 -1.39
N ASP A 362 -7.79 41.48 -1.05
CA ASP A 362 -7.77 40.36 -1.96
C ASP A 362 -9.17 39.74 -2.12
N THR A 363 -9.43 39.12 -3.27
CA THR A 363 -10.64 38.32 -3.51
C THR A 363 -10.27 36.95 -4.04
N LEU A 364 -10.82 35.91 -3.43
CA LEU A 364 -10.78 34.54 -3.91
C LEU A 364 -12.15 34.18 -4.48
N PHE A 365 -12.21 33.81 -5.74
CA PHE A 365 -13.40 33.25 -6.34
C PHE A 365 -13.31 31.73 -6.32
N ILE A 366 -14.24 31.06 -5.64
CA ILE A 366 -14.37 29.61 -5.65
C ILE A 366 -15.41 29.23 -6.68
N LYS A 367 -14.95 28.56 -7.73
CA LYS A 367 -15.76 28.17 -8.88
C LYS A 367 -16.50 26.88 -8.57
N ARG A 368 -15.76 25.83 -8.24
CA ARG A 368 -16.28 24.48 -8.07
C ARG A 368 -15.53 23.73 -6.98
N ILE A 369 -16.25 22.87 -6.28
CA ILE A 369 -15.68 21.85 -5.41
C ILE A 369 -16.09 20.49 -5.96
N SER A 370 -15.13 19.59 -6.13
CA SER A 370 -15.37 18.21 -6.56
C SER A 370 -14.96 17.25 -5.45
N VAL A 371 -15.83 16.32 -5.10
CA VAL A 371 -15.56 15.28 -4.10
C VAL A 371 -15.68 13.93 -4.81
N SER A 372 -14.56 13.24 -4.99
CA SER A 372 -14.50 11.91 -5.58
C SER A 372 -14.00 10.89 -4.55
N PRO A 373 -14.15 9.58 -4.81
CA PRO A 373 -13.49 8.55 -4.03
C PRO A 373 -11.99 8.71 -3.78
N ILE A 374 -11.27 9.42 -4.64
CA ILE A 374 -9.82 9.57 -4.56
C ILE A 374 -9.34 10.95 -4.08
N SER A 375 -10.18 11.97 -4.21
CA SER A 375 -9.76 13.35 -3.93
C SER A 375 -10.92 14.23 -3.46
N THR A 376 -10.56 15.36 -2.85
CA THR A 376 -11.40 16.55 -2.81
C THR A 376 -10.66 17.65 -3.54
N SER A 377 -11.22 18.21 -4.61
CA SER A 377 -10.59 19.29 -5.36
C SER A 377 -11.39 20.59 -5.25
N VAL A 378 -10.66 21.71 -5.24
CA VAL A 378 -11.22 23.05 -5.14
C VAL A 378 -10.68 23.90 -6.29
N GLU A 379 -11.55 24.23 -7.23
CA GLU A 379 -11.25 25.15 -8.33
C GLU A 379 -11.49 26.60 -7.91
N PHE A 380 -10.49 27.44 -8.16
CA PHE A 380 -10.51 28.84 -7.77
C PHE A 380 -9.93 29.77 -8.83
N LYS A 381 -10.12 31.06 -8.59
CA LYS A 381 -9.53 32.18 -9.32
C LYS A 381 -9.18 33.31 -8.35
N GLY A 382 -8.07 34.01 -8.59
CA GLY A 382 -7.68 35.19 -7.82
C GLY A 382 -6.53 34.96 -6.84
N ALA A 383 -6.67 35.44 -5.60
CA ALA A 383 -5.56 35.64 -4.66
C ALA A 383 -4.90 34.35 -4.14
N LEU A 384 -4.03 33.76 -4.95
CA LEU A 384 -3.38 32.46 -4.69
C LEU A 384 -1.89 32.56 -4.40
N GLU A 385 -1.25 33.66 -4.79
CA GLU A 385 0.16 33.90 -4.50
C GLU A 385 0.40 34.16 -3.02
N LYS A 386 -0.62 34.67 -2.32
CA LYS A 386 -0.54 35.06 -0.92
C LYS A 386 -1.25 34.10 0.03
N TRP A 387 -2.45 33.65 -0.34
CA TRP A 387 -3.32 32.89 0.55
C TRP A 387 -3.30 31.40 0.25
N HIS A 388 -2.96 30.62 1.26
CA HIS A 388 -3.12 29.16 1.31
C HIS A 388 -4.25 28.81 2.28
N TYR A 389 -4.72 27.56 2.26
CA TYR A 389 -5.90 27.17 3.02
C TYR A 389 -5.73 25.80 3.66
N PHE A 390 -5.96 25.72 4.97
CA PHE A 390 -6.35 24.46 5.59
C PHE A 390 -7.83 24.23 5.33
N LEU A 391 -8.20 22.96 5.16
CA LEU A 391 -9.55 22.55 4.87
C LEU A 391 -10.03 21.59 5.96
N LEU A 392 -11.18 21.87 6.56
CA LEU A 392 -11.81 21.00 7.55
C LEU A 392 -13.18 20.51 7.08
N ASP A 393 -13.54 19.28 7.46
CA ASP A 393 -14.89 18.75 7.28
C ASP A 393 -15.90 19.33 8.30
N ASP A 394 -17.16 18.90 8.21
CA ASP A 394 -18.26 19.38 9.06
C ASP A 394 -18.22 18.86 10.51
N LYS A 395 -17.24 18.01 10.83
CA LYS A 395 -16.91 17.54 12.17
C LYS A 395 -15.63 18.18 12.71
N GLY A 396 -14.99 19.04 11.92
CA GLY A 396 -13.75 19.73 12.27
C GLY A 396 -12.48 18.90 12.02
N ASN A 397 -12.57 17.79 11.28
CA ASN A 397 -11.40 17.02 10.92
C ASN A 397 -10.65 17.68 9.76
N GLU A 398 -9.34 17.75 9.87
CA GLU A 398 -8.48 18.29 8.81
C GLU A 398 -8.46 17.36 7.59
N ILE A 399 -8.60 17.96 6.42
CA ILE A 399 -8.46 17.29 5.13
C ILE A 399 -7.15 17.78 4.54
N LYS A 400 -6.13 16.91 4.56
CA LYS A 400 -4.77 17.27 4.18
C LYS A 400 -4.70 17.69 2.71
N ALA A 401 -4.02 18.80 2.44
CA ALA A 401 -3.69 19.21 1.07
C ALA A 401 -2.60 18.29 0.48
N ARG A 402 -2.75 17.94 -0.80
CA ARG A 402 -1.76 17.17 -1.58
C ARG A 402 -0.97 18.02 -2.56
N GLY A 403 -1.48 19.21 -2.89
CA GLY A 403 -0.86 20.15 -3.80
C GLY A 403 -1.89 20.76 -4.73
N GLY A 404 -1.44 21.56 -5.68
CA GLY A 404 -2.33 22.18 -6.65
C GLY A 404 -1.57 22.72 -7.84
N SER A 405 -2.32 23.07 -8.88
CA SER A 405 -1.81 23.66 -10.10
C SER A 405 -2.51 25.00 -10.35
N SER A 406 -1.81 25.92 -11.01
CA SER A 406 -2.40 27.17 -11.48
C SER A 406 -1.74 27.61 -12.78
N ASP A 407 -2.54 28.23 -13.64
CA ASP A 407 -2.06 28.92 -14.84
C ASP A 407 -1.76 30.42 -14.60
N GLY A 408 -1.75 30.84 -13.33
CA GLY A 408 -1.58 32.23 -12.90
C GLY A 408 -2.87 33.04 -12.88
N SER A 409 -3.97 32.52 -13.45
CA SER A 409 -5.30 33.16 -13.40
C SER A 409 -6.29 32.32 -12.61
N GLU A 410 -6.36 31.03 -12.92
CA GLU A 410 -7.20 30.06 -12.25
C GLU A 410 -6.31 28.90 -11.78
N GLY A 411 -6.81 28.13 -10.83
CA GLY A 411 -6.11 26.93 -10.40
C GLY A 411 -7.03 25.98 -9.67
N GLU A 412 -6.43 24.87 -9.26
CA GLU A 412 -7.09 23.80 -8.56
C GLU A 412 -6.17 23.32 -7.44
N MET A 413 -6.71 23.20 -6.23
CA MET A 413 -6.02 22.57 -5.11
C MET A 413 -6.67 21.23 -4.82
N HIS A 414 -5.83 20.22 -4.68
CA HIS A 414 -6.20 18.85 -4.37
C HIS A 414 -5.94 18.56 -2.91
N PHE A 415 -6.93 17.94 -2.28
CA PHE A 415 -6.90 17.47 -0.92
C PHE A 415 -7.17 15.96 -0.90
N ASN A 416 -6.93 15.34 0.24
CA ASN A 416 -7.34 13.97 0.49
C ASN A 416 -8.85 13.81 0.32
N SER A 417 -9.26 12.59 0.03
CA SER A 417 -10.67 12.27 -0.14
C SER A 417 -11.45 12.44 1.17
N LEU A 418 -12.73 12.84 1.08
CA LEU A 418 -13.60 12.87 2.24
C LEU A 418 -13.90 11.45 2.73
N ILE A 419 -13.53 11.16 3.98
CA ILE A 419 -13.90 9.90 4.65
C ILE A 419 -15.41 9.81 4.81
N ASN A 420 -16.08 10.91 5.19
CA ASN A 420 -17.54 10.99 5.31
C ASN A 420 -18.16 11.62 4.05
N ARG A 421 -18.84 10.82 3.23
CA ARG A 421 -19.52 11.29 2.00
C ARG A 421 -20.78 12.11 2.24
N ASN A 422 -21.23 12.21 3.48
CA ASN A 422 -22.38 13.00 3.90
C ASN A 422 -21.97 14.32 4.59
N THR A 423 -20.69 14.70 4.50
CA THR A 423 -20.20 16.01 4.97
C THR A 423 -21.03 17.12 4.36
N LYS A 424 -21.58 17.99 5.22
CA LYS A 424 -22.54 19.04 4.83
C LYS A 424 -21.88 20.33 4.39
N TYR A 425 -20.72 20.65 4.93
CA TYR A 425 -19.98 21.86 4.62
C TYR A 425 -18.48 21.65 4.83
N LEU A 426 -17.69 22.48 4.17
CA LEU A 426 -16.24 22.57 4.35
C LEU A 426 -15.89 23.91 4.97
N THR A 427 -14.95 23.90 5.90
CA THR A 427 -14.40 25.12 6.52
C THR A 427 -13.01 25.37 5.96
N PHE A 428 -12.82 26.57 5.40
CA PHE A 428 -11.52 27.03 4.91
C PHE A 428 -10.89 27.95 5.94
N ILE A 429 -9.63 27.69 6.25
CA ILE A 429 -8.82 28.51 7.17
C ILE A 429 -7.67 29.10 6.37
N PRO A 430 -7.79 30.37 5.92
CA PRO A 430 -6.73 31.02 5.17
C PRO A 430 -5.50 31.27 6.03
N PHE A 431 -4.33 31.07 5.44
CA PHE A 431 -3.04 31.35 6.07
C PHE A 431 -2.03 31.87 5.05
N GLU A 432 -1.04 32.60 5.55
CA GLU A 432 0.15 33.01 4.81
C GLU A 432 1.37 32.26 5.37
N TYR A 433 2.31 31.90 4.50
CA TYR A 433 3.60 31.41 4.94
C TYR A 433 4.46 32.54 5.51
N ASN A 434 5.28 32.23 6.49
CA ASN A 434 6.36 33.10 6.90
C ASN A 434 7.66 32.71 6.18
N ASP A 435 7.89 33.25 4.98
CA ASP A 435 9.05 32.88 4.15
C ASP A 435 10.42 33.14 4.81
N ASN A 436 10.46 34.04 5.80
CA ASN A 436 11.67 34.35 6.57
C ASN A 436 11.87 33.42 7.78
N TYR A 437 10.93 32.51 8.06
CA TYR A 437 11.02 31.61 9.18
C TYR A 437 12.14 30.59 8.96
N LYS A 438 12.98 30.44 9.98
CA LYS A 438 13.96 29.36 10.07
C LYS A 438 13.47 28.40 11.14
N PRO A 439 13.32 27.10 10.83
CA PRO A 439 12.90 26.12 11.82
C PRO A 439 13.80 26.15 13.05
N ASP A 440 13.21 26.41 14.21
CA ASP A 440 13.88 26.37 15.51
C ASP A 440 13.06 25.51 16.49
N PRO A 441 13.22 24.17 16.42
CA PRO A 441 12.45 23.26 17.26
C PRO A 441 12.84 23.41 18.73
N ARG A 442 11.83 23.57 19.60
CA ARG A 442 12.03 23.49 21.05
C ARG A 442 12.23 22.04 21.43
N THR A 443 13.27 21.74 22.20
CA THR A 443 13.61 20.38 22.61
C THR A 443 13.28 20.14 24.09
N TYR A 444 12.87 18.92 24.41
CA TYR A 444 12.42 18.49 25.72
C TYR A 444 13.12 17.18 26.10
N ASP A 445 13.45 17.05 27.38
CA ASP A 445 13.97 15.81 27.95
C ASP A 445 12.85 14.77 28.11
N ILE A 446 13.15 13.51 27.81
CA ILE A 446 12.20 12.40 27.86
C ILE A 446 12.18 11.80 29.28
N ASP A 447 11.65 12.57 30.24
CA ASP A 447 11.70 12.19 31.66
C ASP A 447 10.43 11.45 32.11
N LYS A 448 9.27 11.81 31.56
CA LYS A 448 7.97 11.25 31.93
C LYS A 448 7.00 11.28 30.75
N LEU A 449 6.20 10.22 30.64
CA LEU A 449 5.06 10.14 29.72
C LEU A 449 3.72 10.23 30.49
N PRO A 450 2.66 10.81 29.91
CA PRO A 450 2.68 11.51 28.61
C PRO A 450 3.49 12.82 28.67
N LEU A 451 4.17 13.15 27.58
CA LEU A 451 4.97 14.37 27.43
C LEU A 451 4.29 15.32 26.45
N GLU A 452 3.93 16.52 26.91
CA GLU A 452 3.33 17.55 26.06
C GLU A 452 4.39 18.42 25.39
N LEU A 453 4.26 18.59 24.08
CA LEU A 453 5.12 19.40 23.23
C LEU A 453 4.27 20.52 22.61
N PRO A 454 4.25 21.73 23.20
CA PRO A 454 3.43 22.82 22.70
C PRO A 454 3.91 23.30 21.34
N GLN A 455 2.96 23.47 20.41
CA GLN A 455 3.17 24.01 19.07
C GLN A 455 2.54 25.40 18.93
N GLY A 456 2.51 26.14 20.04
CA GLY A 456 1.92 27.47 20.12
C GLY A 456 0.43 27.47 20.42
N ASN A 457 -0.29 28.42 19.84
CA ASN A 457 -1.75 28.53 19.93
C ASN A 457 -2.48 27.64 18.91
N LEU A 458 -1.78 27.09 17.91
CA LEU A 458 -2.38 26.26 16.86
C LEU A 458 -2.48 24.79 17.24
N GLY A 459 -1.71 24.33 18.24
CA GLY A 459 -1.79 22.96 18.70
C GLY A 459 -0.70 22.53 19.67
N LYS A 460 -0.64 21.23 19.92
CA LYS A 460 0.40 20.54 20.68
C LYS A 460 0.48 19.08 20.26
N LEU A 461 1.64 18.47 20.49
CA LEU A 461 1.81 17.01 20.43
C LEU A 461 1.83 16.45 21.86
N ILE A 462 1.27 15.26 22.05
CA ILE A 462 1.28 14.53 23.31
C ILE A 462 1.94 13.19 23.05
N VAL A 463 3.19 13.04 23.44
CA VAL A 463 3.90 11.75 23.33
C VAL A 463 3.37 10.82 24.42
N ASN A 464 2.77 9.70 24.01
CA ASN A 464 2.07 8.78 24.91
C ASN A 464 2.93 7.57 25.26
N ASN A 465 3.70 7.06 24.30
CA ASN A 465 4.50 5.86 24.44
C ASN A 465 5.80 5.96 23.64
N ILE A 466 6.86 5.35 24.16
CA ILE A 466 8.16 5.26 23.50
C ILE A 466 8.67 3.84 23.68
N GLU A 467 8.86 3.14 22.57
CA GLU A 467 9.36 1.78 22.54
C GLU A 467 10.75 1.75 21.92
N ARG A 468 11.66 1.00 22.54
CA ARG A 468 13.00 0.74 22.00
C ARG A 468 13.11 -0.74 21.66
N ASP A 469 13.39 -1.04 20.41
CA ASP A 469 13.72 -2.38 19.95
C ASP A 469 15.03 -2.35 19.17
N ASN A 470 16.04 -3.02 19.70
CA ASN A 470 17.40 -3.04 19.14
C ASN A 470 17.98 -1.63 18.88
N ASP A 471 18.07 -1.25 17.60
CA ASP A 471 18.57 0.03 17.08
C ASP A 471 17.43 0.96 16.63
N THR A 472 16.19 0.64 16.95
CA THR A 472 14.99 1.38 16.55
C THR A 472 14.31 2.02 17.77
N LEU A 473 13.96 3.30 17.66
CA LEU A 473 13.13 4.05 18.60
C LEU A 473 11.80 4.36 17.93
N LYS A 474 10.72 3.90 18.54
CA LYS A 474 9.36 4.09 18.08
C LYS A 474 8.64 5.04 19.05
N ILE A 475 8.04 6.10 18.52
CA ILE A 475 7.36 7.13 19.31
C ILE A 475 5.91 7.20 18.88
N SER A 476 4.99 6.89 19.80
CA SER A 476 3.54 7.03 19.61
C SER A 476 3.04 8.29 20.30
N TYR A 477 2.29 9.12 19.58
CA TYR A 477 1.87 10.43 20.04
C TYR A 477 0.52 10.85 19.47
N THR A 478 -0.15 11.77 20.15
CA THR A 478 -1.39 12.40 19.68
C THR A 478 -1.10 13.84 19.23
N ALA A 479 -1.70 14.32 18.15
CA ALA A 479 -1.71 15.74 17.80
C ALA A 479 -3.06 16.37 18.14
N GLU A 480 -3.06 17.49 18.86
CA GLU A 480 -4.25 18.25 19.20
C GLU A 480 -4.11 19.68 18.71
N GLY A 481 -5.20 20.31 18.26
CA GLY A 481 -5.18 21.71 17.83
C GLY A 481 -6.16 22.01 16.71
N GLU A 482 -5.99 23.17 16.07
CA GLU A 482 -6.78 23.58 14.92
C GLU A 482 -6.36 22.85 13.62
N ILE A 483 -5.10 22.42 13.54
CA ILE A 483 -4.50 21.76 12.37
C ILE A 483 -3.68 20.53 12.80
N PRO A 484 -4.33 19.51 13.41
CA PRO A 484 -3.63 18.39 14.05
C PRO A 484 -2.87 17.50 13.07
N ILE A 485 -3.32 17.33 11.82
CA ILE A 485 -2.60 16.53 10.82
C ILE A 485 -1.33 17.26 10.41
N THR A 486 -1.43 18.56 10.10
CA THR A 486 -0.25 19.38 9.80
C THR A 486 0.71 19.44 11.01
N GLY A 487 0.17 19.62 12.22
CA GLY A 487 0.97 19.64 13.45
C GLY A 487 1.70 18.33 13.71
N SER A 488 1.11 17.18 13.37
CA SER A 488 1.70 15.86 13.58
C SER A 488 3.06 15.66 12.88
N GLU A 489 3.34 16.40 11.82
CA GLU A 489 4.61 16.33 11.08
C GLU A 489 5.76 17.06 11.80
N GLY A 490 5.44 17.84 12.83
CA GLY A 490 6.41 18.64 13.57
C GLY A 490 7.21 17.87 14.63
N LEU A 491 7.06 16.55 14.79
CA LEU A 491 7.85 15.79 15.76
C LEU A 491 9.30 15.63 15.25
N CYS A 492 10.28 15.91 16.11
CA CYS A 492 11.69 15.78 15.80
C CYS A 492 12.43 15.02 16.91
N LEU A 493 13.53 14.35 16.57
CA LEU A 493 14.41 13.67 17.53
C LEU A 493 15.84 14.20 17.40
N PHE A 494 16.47 14.49 18.53
CA PHE A 494 17.83 15.01 18.59
C PHE A 494 18.71 14.12 19.46
N ASP A 495 19.98 13.94 19.05
CA ASP A 495 20.99 13.31 19.88
C ASP A 495 21.52 14.26 20.98
N GLU A 496 22.42 13.75 21.83
CA GLU A 496 23.03 14.52 22.93
C GLU A 496 23.85 15.72 22.46
N GLN A 497 24.27 15.75 21.19
CA GLN A 497 25.01 16.84 20.58
C GLN A 497 24.08 17.88 19.93
N GLY A 498 22.75 17.66 19.97
CA GLY A 498 21.76 18.51 19.33
C GLY A 498 21.62 18.29 17.83
N LYS A 499 22.16 17.19 17.29
CA LYS A 499 22.00 16.85 15.88
C LYS A 499 20.66 16.17 15.65
N LEU A 500 19.93 16.61 14.62
CA LEU A 500 18.68 16.00 14.17
C LEU A 500 18.93 14.56 13.67
N ILE A 501 18.04 13.67 14.07
CA ILE A 501 18.00 12.28 13.62
C ILE A 501 16.86 12.16 12.63
N GLU A 502 17.19 11.75 11.41
CA GLU A 502 16.19 11.51 10.38
C GLU A 502 15.29 10.34 10.77
N PRO A 503 13.96 10.48 10.67
CA PRO A 503 13.06 9.36 10.89
C PRO A 503 13.23 8.32 9.77
N GLU A 504 12.95 7.06 10.10
CA GLU A 504 12.88 5.98 9.13
C GLU A 504 11.69 6.17 8.19
N ASN A 505 10.52 6.47 8.77
CA ASN A 505 9.34 6.83 8.00
C ASN A 505 9.37 8.33 7.69
N ARG A 506 9.25 8.67 6.40
CA ARG A 506 9.27 10.06 5.92
C ARG A 506 8.14 10.91 6.49
N PHE A 507 7.00 10.29 6.82
CA PHE A 507 5.83 10.93 7.40
C PHE A 507 5.37 10.17 8.63
N SER A 508 4.79 10.90 9.58
CA SER A 508 4.10 10.35 10.74
C SER A 508 3.02 9.37 10.28
N THR A 509 3.12 8.11 10.70
CA THR A 509 2.14 7.08 10.33
C THR A 509 1.00 7.16 11.32
N GLN A 510 -0.23 7.40 10.85
CA GLN A 510 -1.38 7.42 11.73
C GLN A 510 -1.72 5.98 12.20
N GLU A 511 -1.96 5.80 13.49
CA GLU A 511 -2.12 4.47 14.08
C GLU A 511 -3.56 3.94 13.93
N ASP A 512 -4.55 4.84 13.92
CA ASP A 512 -5.96 4.49 13.94
C ASP A 512 -6.73 5.24 12.83
N PRO A 513 -7.26 4.55 11.81
CA PRO A 513 -8.07 5.16 10.76
C PRO A 513 -9.34 5.86 11.28
N LEU A 514 -9.85 5.44 12.44
CA LEU A 514 -11.05 6.02 13.08
C LEU A 514 -10.69 7.15 14.05
N ASN A 515 -9.43 7.26 14.47
CA ASN A 515 -8.91 8.32 15.32
C ASN A 515 -7.73 9.02 14.63
N GLN A 516 -8.05 10.06 13.85
CA GLN A 516 -7.15 10.77 12.94
C GLN A 516 -6.00 11.54 13.59
N TYR A 517 -5.90 11.47 14.91
CA TYR A 517 -5.00 12.29 15.68
C TYR A 517 -3.92 11.49 16.39
N LYS A 518 -3.88 10.17 16.23
CA LYS A 518 -2.84 9.30 16.79
C LYS A 518 -1.84 8.90 15.73
N PHE A 519 -0.56 9.08 16.03
CA PHE A 519 0.54 8.95 15.10
C PHE A 519 1.72 8.21 15.71
N GLU A 520 2.55 7.68 14.82
CA GLU A 520 3.74 6.94 15.10
C GLU A 520 4.91 7.47 14.26
N MET A 521 6.07 7.64 14.89
CA MET A 521 7.32 7.95 14.22
C MET A 521 8.43 7.01 14.69
N CYS A 522 9.11 6.40 13.72
CA CYS A 522 10.19 5.44 13.92
C CYS A 522 11.53 6.08 13.54
N PHE A 523 12.57 5.80 14.33
CA PHE A 523 13.93 6.25 14.10
C PHE A 523 14.89 5.06 14.20
N LYS A 524 15.76 4.87 13.21
CA LYS A 524 16.77 3.80 13.18
C LYS A 524 18.17 4.31 13.52
N GLY A 525 19.09 3.39 13.85
CA GLY A 525 20.46 3.72 14.23
C GLY A 525 20.57 4.32 15.64
N ILE A 526 19.57 4.06 16.49
CA ILE A 526 19.49 4.57 17.85
C ILE A 526 20.39 3.73 18.76
N SER A 527 21.30 4.40 19.46
CA SER A 527 22.21 3.78 20.43
C SER A 527 21.50 3.62 21.79
N GLN A 528 21.48 2.40 22.32
CA GLN A 528 20.78 2.12 23.58
C GLN A 528 21.29 2.93 24.78
N ASN A 529 22.58 3.25 24.80
CA ASN A 529 23.22 3.92 25.93
C ASN A 529 23.23 5.46 25.82
N LYS A 530 22.65 6.02 24.76
CA LYS A 530 22.59 7.47 24.56
C LYS A 530 21.24 8.04 24.97
N LYS A 531 21.26 9.27 25.49
CA LYS A 531 20.07 10.07 25.69
C LYS A 531 19.68 10.77 24.40
N TYR A 532 18.38 11.03 24.27
CA TYR A 532 17.81 11.73 23.13
C TYR A 532 16.80 12.74 23.64
N LYS A 533 16.63 13.83 22.90
CA LYS A 533 15.61 14.84 23.15
C LYS A 533 14.57 14.79 22.06
N ILE A 534 13.32 14.97 22.44
CA ILE A 534 12.22 15.12 21.48
C ILE A 534 11.97 16.62 21.31
N GLY A 535 11.67 17.05 20.09
CA GLY A 535 11.33 18.44 19.83
C GLY A 535 10.12 18.61 18.94
N THR A 536 9.62 19.83 18.94
CA THR A 536 8.64 20.30 17.97
C THR A 536 8.77 21.81 17.75
N MET A 537 8.14 22.32 16.71
CA MET A 537 8.15 23.75 16.39
C MET A 537 6.81 24.42 16.73
N GLY A 538 6.87 25.71 17.03
CA GLY A 538 5.66 26.54 17.09
C GLY A 538 5.09 26.73 15.68
N LEU A 539 3.90 26.20 15.42
CA LEU A 539 3.26 26.24 14.10
C LEU A 539 2.91 27.68 13.69
N GLU A 540 2.58 28.53 14.67
CA GLU A 540 2.24 29.95 14.48
C GLU A 540 3.39 30.78 13.92
N ASN A 541 4.63 30.31 14.08
CA ASN A 541 5.80 30.99 13.53
C ASN A 541 5.90 30.81 12.02
N PHE A 542 5.32 29.73 11.48
CA PHE A 542 5.35 29.40 10.07
C PHE A 542 4.01 29.69 9.37
N TYR A 543 2.90 29.32 10.02
CA TYR A 543 1.54 29.52 9.51
C TYR A 543 0.89 30.74 10.15
N LYS A 544 0.79 31.84 9.40
CA LYS A 544 0.10 33.04 9.85
C LYS A 544 -1.38 32.94 9.50
N ILE A 545 -2.16 32.41 10.45
CA ILE A 545 -3.61 32.28 10.29
C ILE A 545 -4.29 33.62 10.60
N ASN A 546 -5.17 34.07 9.71
CA ASN A 546 -6.08 35.18 9.99
C ASN A 546 -7.51 34.67 10.17
N ASN A 547 -7.90 34.47 11.42
CA ASN A 547 -9.24 33.95 11.75
C ASN A 547 -10.40 34.82 11.27
N ALA A 548 -10.19 36.11 10.99
CA ALA A 548 -11.24 36.97 10.42
C ALA A 548 -11.63 36.58 8.99
N PHE A 549 -10.75 35.88 8.28
CA PHE A 549 -10.97 35.43 6.91
C PHE A 549 -11.46 33.99 6.82
N ARG A 550 -11.65 33.29 7.94
CA ARG A 550 -12.23 31.95 7.95
C ARG A 550 -13.63 31.98 7.33
N PHE A 551 -13.92 31.02 6.44
CA PHE A 551 -15.23 30.91 5.81
C PHE A 551 -15.66 29.46 5.64
N THR A 552 -16.98 29.25 5.50
CA THR A 552 -17.57 27.94 5.25
C THR A 552 -18.31 27.91 3.92
N ILE A 553 -18.31 26.75 3.30
CA ILE A 553 -19.04 26.46 2.06
C ILE A 553 -19.92 25.23 2.28
N GLU A 554 -21.22 25.38 2.03
CA GLU A 554 -22.15 24.25 2.07
C GLU A 554 -22.01 23.38 0.81
N LEU A 555 -21.97 22.07 0.99
CA LEU A 555 -21.95 21.07 -0.08
C LEU A 555 -23.38 20.64 -0.40
N LYS A 556 -24.15 21.53 -1.03
CA LYS A 556 -25.57 21.32 -1.37
C LYS A 556 -25.86 21.47 -2.85
#